data_AF-A0A3D0Q854-F1
#
_entry.id   AF-A0A3D0Q854-F1
#
_cell.length_a   1.000
_cell.length_b   1.000
_cell.length_c   1.000
_cell.angle_alpha   90.00
_cell.angle_beta   90.00
_cell.angle_gamma   90.00
#
_symmetry.space_group_name_H-M   'P 1'
#
loop_
_entity.id
_entity.type
_entity.pdbx_description
1 polymer ?
#
loop_
_entity_poly.entity_id
_entity_poly.type
_entity_poly.pdbx_seq_one_letter_code
_entity_poly.pdbx_strand_id
1 'polypeptide(L)'
;MIGIDRYARLSQRLGYQFSNVELLQQALTHRSAAKQHNERLEFLGDAVLGMVVAQALFKRFPTVPEGKLTRMRSTLVKGDTLAELGREADVGELLKLGPGELKSGGHRRSSIIADAMEAILGAIYLEAGLEATTEVILRLWQSRIDKLDPNEHPKDAKTRLQEFLQSRKLPLP
;
A
#
# COMPACT_ATOMS: atom_id res chain seq x y z
N MET A 1 -33.07 12.15 9.17
CA MET A 1 -32.63 11.43 7.96
C MET A 1 -31.20 10.99 8.22
N ILE A 2 -30.99 9.74 8.61
CA ILE A 2 -29.63 9.23 8.90
C ILE A 2 -28.93 9.13 7.54
N GLY A 3 -28.10 10.11 7.22
CA GLY A 3 -27.34 10.12 5.98
C GLY A 3 -26.44 8.89 5.95
N ILE A 4 -26.41 8.19 4.81
CA ILE A 4 -25.47 7.09 4.59
C ILE A 4 -24.06 7.68 4.73
N ASP A 5 -23.28 7.21 5.69
CA ASP A 5 -21.88 7.61 5.84
C ASP A 5 -21.11 7.14 4.61
N ARG A 6 -20.71 8.10 3.77
CA ARG A 6 -19.96 7.88 2.52
C ARG A 6 -18.67 7.07 2.76
N TYR A 7 -18.09 7.17 3.95
CA TYR A 7 -16.81 6.54 4.29
C TYR A 7 -16.96 5.26 5.11
N ALA A 8 -18.18 4.76 5.33
CA ALA A 8 -18.44 3.62 6.21
C ALA A 8 -17.61 2.38 5.83
N ARG A 9 -17.58 2.03 4.54
CA ARG A 9 -16.84 0.85 4.06
C ARG A 9 -15.32 1.02 4.20
N LEU A 10 -14.81 2.20 3.87
CA LEU A 10 -13.40 2.53 4.06
C LEU A 10 -13.04 2.43 5.55
N SER A 11 -13.81 3.09 6.42
CA SER A 11 -13.57 3.09 7.88
C SER A 11 -13.62 1.69 8.48
N GLN A 12 -14.58 0.86 8.04
CA GLN A 12 -14.68 -0.54 8.46
C GLN A 12 -13.43 -1.36 8.06
N ARG A 13 -12.95 -1.19 6.81
CA ARG A 13 -11.76 -1.89 6.31
C ARG A 13 -10.49 -1.44 7.02
N LEU A 14 -10.33 -0.14 7.22
CA LEU A 14 -9.21 0.44 7.96
C LEU A 14 -9.25 0.02 9.44
N GLY A 15 -10.44 -0.17 10.00
CA GLY A 15 -10.59 -0.27 11.45
C GLY A 15 -10.43 1.05 12.17
N TYR A 16 -10.55 2.15 11.44
CA TYR A 16 -10.25 3.49 11.90
C TYR A 16 -11.30 4.44 11.35
N GLN A 17 -11.78 5.34 12.20
CA GLN A 17 -12.73 6.38 11.82
C GLN A 17 -12.06 7.73 12.03
N PHE A 18 -11.96 8.52 10.96
CA PHE A 18 -11.37 9.84 11.01
C PHE A 18 -12.22 10.79 11.86
N SER A 19 -11.55 11.52 12.76
CA SER A 19 -12.16 12.64 13.47
C SER A 19 -12.15 13.89 12.59
N ASN A 20 -11.06 14.13 11.86
CA ASN A 20 -10.94 15.20 10.89
C ASN A 20 -11.25 14.69 9.47
N VAL A 21 -12.52 14.83 9.08
CA VAL A 21 -12.99 14.44 7.74
C VAL A 21 -12.29 15.23 6.62
N GLU A 22 -11.86 16.47 6.87
CA GLU A 22 -11.15 17.27 5.87
C GLU A 22 -9.78 16.68 5.52
N LEU A 23 -9.10 16.10 6.51
CA LEU A 23 -7.81 15.44 6.31
C LEU A 23 -7.97 14.17 5.45
N LEU A 24 -9.00 13.35 5.73
CA LEU A 24 -9.36 12.22 4.87
C LEU A 24 -9.72 12.69 3.45
N GLN A 25 -10.48 13.78 3.33
CA GLN A 25 -10.82 14.34 2.03
C GLN A 25 -9.58 14.81 1.26
N GLN A 26 -8.59 15.40 1.93
CA GLN A 26 -7.31 15.75 1.30
C GLN A 26 -6.56 14.51 0.81
N ALA A 27 -6.49 13.44 1.62
CA ALA A 27 -5.87 12.17 1.22
C ALA A 27 -6.52 11.55 -0.03
N LEU A 28 -7.83 11.74 -0.18
CA LEU A 28 -8.61 11.28 -1.34
C LEU A 28 -8.59 12.26 -2.53
N THR A 29 -7.91 13.40 -2.43
CA THR A 29 -7.89 14.43 -3.47
C THR A 29 -6.62 14.33 -4.31
N HIS A 30 -6.79 13.96 -5.57
CA HIS A 30 -5.69 13.91 -6.54
C HIS A 30 -5.31 15.32 -6.99
N ARG A 31 -4.04 15.54 -7.35
CA ARG A 31 -3.49 16.82 -7.85
C ARG A 31 -4.26 17.44 -9.03
N SER A 32 -4.95 16.62 -9.82
CA SER A 32 -5.77 17.13 -10.94
C SER A 32 -7.07 17.82 -10.49
N ALA A 33 -7.51 17.61 -9.25
CA ALA A 33 -8.76 18.14 -8.73
C ALA A 33 -8.59 19.47 -7.97
N ALA A 34 -7.50 19.64 -7.22
CA ALA A 34 -7.30 20.81 -6.36
C ALA A 34 -5.82 21.09 -6.09
N LYS A 35 -5.52 22.32 -5.65
CA LYS A 35 -4.18 22.75 -5.19
C LYS A 35 -3.75 22.07 -3.89
N GLN A 36 -4.71 21.85 -2.97
CA GLN A 36 -4.48 21.05 -1.78
C GLN A 36 -4.87 19.61 -2.10
N HIS A 37 -3.86 18.76 -2.22
CA HIS A 37 -3.99 17.38 -2.68
C HIS A 37 -3.14 16.43 -1.82
N ASN A 38 -3.14 15.16 -2.21
CA ASN A 38 -2.65 14.04 -1.44
C ASN A 38 -1.13 13.80 -1.49
N GLU A 39 -0.40 14.25 -2.51
CA GLU A 39 1.05 13.95 -2.69
C GLU A 39 1.95 14.15 -1.44
N ARG A 40 1.68 15.15 -0.60
CA ARG A 40 2.46 15.34 0.66
C ARG A 40 2.12 14.30 1.73
N LEU A 41 0.87 13.86 1.77
CA LEU A 41 0.41 12.80 2.66
C LEU A 41 0.89 11.45 2.16
N GLU A 42 0.87 11.23 0.84
CA GLU A 42 1.43 10.05 0.17
C GLU A 42 2.90 9.86 0.56
N PHE A 43 3.73 10.88 0.36
CA PHE A 43 5.14 10.86 0.76
C PHE A 43 5.37 10.44 2.22
N LEU A 44 4.56 10.96 3.14
CA LEU A 44 4.64 10.61 4.56
C LEU A 44 4.15 9.18 4.82
N GLY A 45 3.06 8.80 4.16
CA GLY A 45 2.44 7.49 4.28
C GLY A 45 3.32 6.35 3.79
N ASP A 46 4.01 6.53 2.65
CA ASP A 46 4.98 5.55 2.13
C ASP A 46 6.09 5.29 3.15
N ALA A 47 6.67 6.35 3.72
CA ALA A 47 7.72 6.22 4.73
C ALA A 47 7.23 5.47 5.98
N VAL A 48 6.03 5.79 6.48
CA VAL A 48 5.43 5.10 7.64
C VAL A 48 5.11 3.64 7.30
N LEU A 49 4.52 3.37 6.14
CA LEU A 49 4.21 2.02 5.67
C LEU A 49 5.48 1.16 5.58
N GLY A 50 6.51 1.67 4.91
CA GLY A 50 7.79 0.99 4.76
C GLY A 50 8.43 0.64 6.10
N MET A 51 8.38 1.56 7.07
CA MET A 51 8.90 1.33 8.41
C MET A 51 8.09 0.26 9.17
N VAL A 52 6.76 0.37 9.19
CA VAL A 52 5.89 -0.57 9.93
C VAL A 52 6.02 -1.98 9.37
N VAL A 53 5.99 -2.13 8.04
CA VAL A 53 6.16 -3.44 7.39
C VAL A 53 7.55 -4.01 7.64
N ALA A 54 8.60 -3.19 7.59
CA ALA A 54 9.95 -3.64 7.95
C ALA A 54 10.01 -4.16 9.40
N GLN A 55 9.40 -3.44 10.34
CA GLN A 55 9.35 -3.85 11.74
C GLN A 55 8.57 -5.16 11.92
N ALA A 56 7.43 -5.32 11.23
CA ALA A 56 6.62 -6.53 11.27
C ALA A 56 7.40 -7.75 10.77
N LEU A 57 8.08 -7.62 9.63
CA LEU A 57 8.92 -8.68 9.05
C LEU A 57 10.11 -9.02 9.95
N PHE A 58 10.79 -8.02 10.51
CA PHE A 58 11.91 -8.22 11.42
C PHE A 58 11.51 -9.04 12.66
N LYS A 59 10.36 -8.71 13.27
CA LYS A 59 9.83 -9.44 14.43
C LYS A 59 9.34 -10.84 14.06
N ARG A 60 8.70 -11.00 12.89
CA ARG A 60 8.11 -12.27 12.45
C ARG A 60 9.16 -13.29 12.00
N PHE A 61 10.25 -12.82 11.41
CA PHE A 61 11.26 -13.66 10.76
C PHE A 61 12.68 -13.39 11.29
N PRO A 62 12.96 -13.69 12.57
CA PRO A 62 14.20 -13.27 13.25
C PRO A 62 15.48 -13.92 12.67
N THR A 63 15.35 -15.00 11.91
CA THR A 63 16.48 -15.74 11.32
C THR A 63 16.66 -15.48 9.83
N VAL A 64 15.77 -14.69 9.20
CA VAL A 64 15.82 -14.43 7.76
C VAL A 64 16.84 -13.33 7.47
N PRO A 65 17.75 -13.51 6.49
CA PRO A 65 18.75 -12.49 6.14
C PRO A 65 18.13 -11.19 5.62
N GLU A 66 18.84 -10.06 5.84
CA GLU A 66 18.42 -8.71 5.42
C GLU A 66 17.95 -8.67 3.95
N GLY A 67 18.72 -9.23 3.02
CA GLY A 67 18.36 -9.16 1.59
C GLY A 67 17.03 -9.86 1.25
N LYS A 68 16.65 -10.90 2.01
CA LYS A 68 15.34 -11.55 1.89
C LYS A 68 14.24 -10.68 2.51
N LEU A 69 14.48 -10.10 3.70
CA LEU A 69 13.55 -9.18 4.36
C LEU A 69 13.26 -7.95 3.48
N THR A 70 14.29 -7.36 2.87
CA THR A 70 14.16 -6.23 1.96
C THR A 70 13.30 -6.57 0.74
N ARG A 71 13.48 -7.77 0.15
CA ARG A 71 12.62 -8.24 -0.95
C ARG A 71 11.16 -8.44 -0.52
N MET A 72 10.93 -9.09 0.62
CA MET A 72 9.58 -9.28 1.17
C MET A 72 8.89 -7.94 1.41
N ARG A 73 9.60 -6.98 2.04
CA ARG A 73 9.09 -5.63 2.27
C ARG A 73 8.68 -4.99 0.95
N SER A 74 9.56 -4.98 -0.06
CA SER A 74 9.26 -4.42 -1.37
C SER A 74 8.05 -5.08 -2.05
N THR A 75 7.84 -6.39 -1.86
CA THR A 75 6.64 -7.08 -2.36
C THR A 75 5.37 -6.65 -1.63
N LEU A 76 5.45 -6.40 -0.32
CA LEU A 76 4.30 -5.97 0.48
C LEU A 76 3.93 -4.51 0.26
N VAL A 77 4.90 -3.62 0.03
CA VAL A 77 4.67 -2.17 -0.10
C VAL A 77 4.64 -1.68 -1.54
N LYS A 78 4.67 -2.56 -2.54
CA LYS A 78 4.57 -2.16 -3.96
C LYS A 78 3.18 -1.64 -4.29
N GLY A 79 3.11 -0.72 -5.25
CA GLY A 79 1.85 -0.12 -5.72
C GLY A 79 0.75 -1.11 -6.11
N ASP A 80 1.09 -2.28 -6.68
CA ASP A 80 0.07 -3.31 -6.97
C ASP A 80 -0.67 -3.78 -5.71
N THR A 81 0.07 -4.00 -4.62
CA THR A 81 -0.48 -4.46 -3.34
C THR A 81 -1.38 -3.38 -2.74
N LEU A 82 -0.94 -2.12 -2.78
CA LEU A 82 -1.75 -1.00 -2.31
C LEU A 82 -3.00 -0.78 -3.17
N ALA A 83 -2.87 -0.90 -4.49
CA ALA A 83 -4.01 -0.78 -5.40
C ALA A 83 -5.05 -1.89 -5.19
N GLU A 84 -4.61 -3.10 -4.87
CA GLU A 84 -5.51 -4.20 -4.50
C GLU A 84 -6.26 -3.88 -3.20
N LEU A 85 -5.54 -3.50 -2.14
CA LEU A 85 -6.15 -3.09 -0.86
C LEU A 85 -7.10 -1.89 -1.02
N GLY A 86 -6.73 -0.91 -1.84
CA GLY A 86 -7.56 0.25 -2.12
C GLY A 86 -8.86 -0.12 -2.86
N ARG A 87 -8.84 -1.12 -3.75
CA ARG A 87 -10.06 -1.66 -4.37
C ARG A 87 -10.92 -2.42 -3.37
N GLU A 88 -10.32 -3.21 -2.49
CA GLU A 88 -11.05 -3.93 -1.42
C GLU A 88 -11.79 -2.97 -0.45
N ALA A 89 -11.32 -1.72 -0.38
CA ALA A 89 -11.87 -0.63 0.42
C ALA A 89 -12.67 0.42 -0.37
N ASP A 90 -12.94 0.18 -1.66
CA ASP A 90 -13.65 1.10 -2.57
C ASP A 90 -13.06 2.52 -2.66
N VAL A 91 -11.74 2.66 -2.48
CA VAL A 91 -11.05 3.97 -2.54
C VAL A 91 -11.29 4.66 -3.88
N GLY A 92 -11.34 3.90 -4.98
CA GLY A 92 -11.61 4.42 -6.32
C GLY A 92 -12.87 5.29 -6.40
N GLU A 93 -13.96 4.88 -5.75
CA GLU A 93 -15.24 5.60 -5.74
C GLU A 93 -15.25 6.85 -4.83
N LEU A 94 -14.26 6.94 -3.94
CA LEU A 94 -14.09 8.04 -2.99
C LEU A 94 -13.16 9.13 -3.51
N LEU A 95 -12.34 8.84 -4.54
CA LEU A 95 -11.38 9.76 -5.12
C LEU A 95 -12.04 11.03 -5.66
N LYS A 96 -11.44 12.17 -5.36
CA LYS A 96 -11.75 13.45 -6.00
C LYS A 96 -10.74 13.68 -7.12
N LEU A 97 -11.22 13.64 -8.36
CA LEU A 97 -10.42 13.76 -9.57
C LEU A 97 -10.88 14.98 -10.38
N GLY A 98 -9.94 15.65 -11.06
CA GLY A 98 -10.26 16.67 -12.04
C GLY A 98 -11.06 16.08 -13.21
N PRO A 99 -11.86 16.90 -13.94
CA PRO A 99 -12.75 16.39 -14.99
C PRO A 99 -12.05 15.58 -16.09
N GLY A 100 -10.84 15.97 -16.47
CA GLY A 100 -10.04 15.23 -17.46
C GLY A 100 -9.58 13.86 -16.97
N GLU A 101 -9.09 13.81 -15.71
CA GLU A 101 -8.61 12.56 -15.09
C GLU A 101 -9.77 11.60 -14.81
N LEU A 102 -10.94 12.13 -14.45
CA LEU A 102 -12.13 11.30 -14.26
C LEU A 102 -12.59 10.69 -15.59
N LYS A 103 -12.62 11.49 -16.67
CA LYS A 103 -13.01 11.03 -18.02
C LYS A 103 -12.05 9.98 -18.59
N SER A 104 -10.76 10.06 -18.28
CA SER A 104 -9.76 9.07 -18.70
C SER A 104 -9.78 7.80 -17.82
N GLY A 105 -10.66 7.71 -16.83
CA GLY A 105 -10.80 6.54 -15.96
C GLY A 105 -9.79 6.48 -14.81
N GLY A 106 -9.25 7.62 -14.38
CA GLY A 106 -8.26 7.69 -13.29
C GLY A 106 -8.69 7.01 -11.99
N HIS A 107 -9.99 6.99 -11.68
CA HIS A 107 -10.54 6.33 -10.49
C HIS A 107 -10.32 4.81 -10.46
N ARG A 108 -9.96 4.20 -11.60
CA ARG A 108 -9.63 2.77 -11.71
C ARG A 108 -8.12 2.50 -11.86
N ARG A 109 -7.31 3.56 -12.01
CA ARG A 109 -5.87 3.43 -12.27
C ARG A 109 -5.16 2.98 -11.00
N SER A 110 -4.39 1.90 -11.08
CA SER A 110 -3.69 1.32 -9.94
C SER A 110 -2.80 2.34 -9.22
N SER A 111 -2.05 3.16 -9.97
CA SER A 111 -1.16 4.16 -9.37
C SER A 111 -1.94 5.16 -8.50
N ILE A 112 -3.00 5.77 -9.04
CA ILE A 112 -3.80 6.77 -8.29
C ILE A 112 -4.44 6.16 -7.04
N ILE A 113 -4.90 4.91 -7.11
CA ILE A 113 -5.46 4.20 -5.96
C ILE A 113 -4.37 3.91 -4.92
N ALA A 114 -3.18 3.51 -5.35
CA ALA A 114 -2.04 3.25 -4.46
C ALA A 114 -1.59 4.54 -3.75
N ASP A 115 -1.40 5.63 -4.50
CA ASP A 115 -1.00 6.94 -3.97
C ASP A 115 -2.01 7.44 -2.92
N ALA A 116 -3.31 7.23 -3.18
CA ALA A 116 -4.35 7.57 -2.23
C ALA A 116 -4.35 6.68 -0.98
N MET A 117 -4.00 5.40 -1.10
CA MET A 117 -3.83 4.52 0.07
C MET A 117 -2.67 4.98 0.95
N GLU A 118 -1.52 5.33 0.37
CA GLU A 118 -0.40 5.91 1.11
C GLU A 118 -0.82 7.21 1.78
N ALA A 119 -1.51 8.09 1.05
CA ALA A 119 -1.99 9.34 1.60
C ALA A 119 -2.98 9.15 2.77
N ILE A 120 -3.84 8.13 2.73
CA ILE A 120 -4.73 7.78 3.85
C ILE A 120 -3.90 7.36 5.06
N LEU A 121 -2.86 6.54 4.88
CA LEU A 121 -1.97 6.15 5.98
C LEU A 121 -1.22 7.36 6.56
N GLY A 122 -0.72 8.25 5.69
CA GLY A 122 -0.08 9.51 6.11
C GLY A 122 -1.05 10.43 6.86
N ALA A 123 -2.31 10.49 6.46
CA ALA A 123 -3.36 11.23 7.16
C ALA A 123 -3.66 10.65 8.55
N ILE A 124 -3.78 9.32 8.68
CA ILE A 124 -3.97 8.66 9.99
C ILE A 124 -2.78 8.96 10.90
N TYR A 125 -1.56 8.89 10.37
CA TYR A 125 -0.35 9.19 11.15
C TYR A 125 -0.35 10.64 11.69
N LEU A 126 -0.77 11.61 10.88
CA LEU A 126 -0.88 12.99 11.34
C LEU A 126 -1.98 13.21 12.38
N GLU A 127 -3.10 12.48 12.28
CA GLU A 127 -4.23 12.63 13.20
C GLU A 127 -4.02 11.88 14.52
N ALA A 128 -3.50 10.66 14.47
CA ALA A 128 -3.53 9.71 15.59
C ALA A 128 -2.15 9.12 15.95
N GLY A 129 -1.08 9.49 15.25
CA GLY A 129 0.27 9.04 15.56
C GLY A 129 0.58 7.61 15.11
N LEU A 130 1.79 7.16 15.46
CA LEU A 130 2.36 5.93 14.92
C LEU A 130 1.64 4.67 15.38
N GLU A 131 1.21 4.62 16.63
CA GLU A 131 0.56 3.45 17.23
C GLU A 131 -0.72 3.10 16.46
N ALA A 132 -1.61 4.08 16.25
CA ALA A 132 -2.85 3.90 15.51
C ALA A 132 -2.59 3.51 14.05
N THR A 133 -1.64 4.18 13.38
CA THR A 133 -1.29 3.83 11.98
C THR A 133 -0.72 2.41 11.88
N THR A 134 0.06 1.98 12.87
CA THR A 134 0.61 0.62 12.92
C THR A 134 -0.50 -0.42 13.00
N GLU A 135 -1.50 -0.23 13.85
CA GLU A 135 -2.65 -1.13 13.97
C GLU A 135 -3.43 -1.25 12.65
N VAL A 136 -3.65 -0.12 11.97
CA VAL A 136 -4.33 -0.08 10.66
C VAL A 136 -3.52 -0.83 9.61
N ILE A 137 -2.21 -0.58 9.51
CA ILE A 137 -1.34 -1.26 8.54
C ILE A 137 -1.32 -2.76 8.82
N LEU A 138 -1.11 -3.18 10.07
CA LEU A 138 -1.07 -4.61 10.39
C LEU A 138 -2.40 -5.29 10.08
N ARG A 139 -3.54 -4.64 10.37
CA ARG A 139 -4.87 -5.17 10.01
C ARG A 139 -5.01 -5.40 8.51
N LEU A 140 -4.64 -4.41 7.68
CA LEU A 140 -4.77 -4.49 6.22
C LEU A 140 -3.79 -5.49 5.59
N TRP A 141 -2.56 -5.60 6.13
CA TRP A 141 -1.51 -6.45 5.58
C TRP A 141 -1.45 -7.86 6.18
N GLN A 142 -2.17 -8.14 7.26
CA GLN A 142 -2.09 -9.40 8.00
C GLN A 142 -2.16 -10.63 7.07
N SER A 143 -3.20 -10.71 6.23
CA SER A 143 -3.41 -11.86 5.34
C SER A 143 -2.31 -12.02 4.28
N ARG A 144 -1.59 -10.94 3.95
CA ARG A 144 -0.49 -10.95 2.98
C ARG A 144 0.82 -11.35 3.66
N ILE A 145 1.07 -10.85 4.86
CA ILE A 145 2.20 -11.26 5.70
C ILE A 145 2.11 -12.76 6.02
N ASP A 146 0.92 -13.26 6.36
CA ASP A 146 0.73 -14.68 6.71
C ASP A 146 0.92 -15.63 5.52
N LYS A 147 0.78 -15.12 4.29
CA LYS A 147 1.00 -15.88 3.05
C LYS A 147 2.46 -15.85 2.59
N LEU A 148 3.32 -15.03 3.19
CA LEU A 148 4.74 -15.01 2.84
C LEU A 148 5.40 -16.32 3.26
N ASP A 149 6.03 -17.01 2.31
CA ASP A 149 6.96 -18.08 2.60
C ASP A 149 8.41 -17.56 2.47
N PRO A 150 9.19 -17.50 3.57
CA PRO A 150 10.60 -17.10 3.54
C PRO A 150 11.51 -17.97 2.68
N ASN A 151 11.06 -19.18 2.37
CA ASN A 151 11.73 -20.14 1.52
C ASN A 151 11.21 -20.09 0.09
N GLU A 152 10.17 -19.30 -0.19
CA GLU A 152 9.74 -19.05 -1.55
C GLU A 152 10.86 -18.30 -2.26
N HIS A 153 11.51 -19.00 -3.19
CA HIS A 153 12.46 -18.42 -4.10
C HIS A 153 11.69 -18.00 -5.35
N PRO A 154 11.27 -16.73 -5.50
CA PRO A 154 11.06 -16.19 -6.84
C PRO A 154 12.45 -16.18 -7.46
N LYS A 155 12.86 -17.31 -8.06
CA LYS A 155 14.15 -17.45 -8.72
C LYS A 155 14.21 -16.28 -9.70
N ASP A 156 15.12 -15.33 -9.45
CA ASP A 156 15.20 -14.17 -10.30
C ASP A 156 15.59 -14.65 -11.70
N ALA A 157 15.24 -13.86 -12.72
CA ALA A 157 15.44 -14.29 -14.11
C ALA A 157 16.89 -14.69 -14.39
N LYS A 158 17.87 -14.09 -13.70
CA LYS A 158 19.28 -14.46 -13.80
C LYS A 158 19.54 -15.81 -13.14
N THR A 159 19.08 -16.05 -11.90
CA THR A 159 19.22 -17.39 -11.27
C THR A 159 18.49 -18.48 -12.05
N ARG A 160 17.27 -18.23 -12.57
CA ARG A 160 16.57 -19.19 -13.45
C ARG A 160 17.35 -19.48 -14.72
N LEU A 161 17.90 -18.44 -15.35
CA LEU A 161 18.69 -18.58 -16.55
C LEU A 161 20.00 -19.34 -16.27
N GLN A 162 20.68 -19.02 -15.16
CA GLN A 162 21.92 -19.69 -14.75
C GLN A 162 21.67 -21.19 -14.47
N GLU A 163 20.62 -21.53 -13.73
CA GLU A 163 20.25 -22.94 -13.48
C GLU A 163 19.82 -23.68 -14.75
N PHE A 164 19.06 -23.02 -15.63
CA PHE A 164 18.65 -23.58 -16.92
C PHE A 164 19.88 -23.89 -17.79
N LEU A 165 20.82 -22.96 -17.90
CA LEU A 165 22.07 -23.14 -18.65
C LEU A 165 22.94 -24.23 -18.03
N GLN A 166 23.10 -24.23 -16.70
CA GLN A 166 23.84 -25.29 -15.99
C GLN A 166 23.24 -26.68 -16.21
N SER A 167 21.91 -26.82 -16.14
CA SER A 167 21.22 -28.11 -16.37
C SER A 167 21.48 -28.69 -17.78
N ARG A 168 21.83 -27.82 -18.74
CA ARG A 168 22.16 -28.16 -20.13
C ARG A 168 23.66 -28.14 -20.43
N LYS A 169 24.51 -27.98 -19.41
CA LYS A 169 25.98 -27.82 -19.55
C LYS A 169 26.39 -26.68 -20.49
N LEU A 170 25.59 -25.61 -20.52
CA LEU A 170 25.88 -24.39 -21.27
C LEU A 170 26.64 -23.38 -20.39
N PRO A 171 27.48 -22.53 -20.98
CA PRO A 171 28.18 -21.48 -20.25
C PRO A 171 27.19 -20.50 -19.60
N LEU A 172 27.55 -20.00 -18.43
CA LEU A 172 26.77 -19.01 -17.69
C LEU A 172 26.82 -17.63 -18.39
N PRO A 173 25.77 -16.80 -18.26
CA PRO A 173 25.73 -15.43 -18.80
C PRO A 173 26.50 -14.43 -17.93
#